data_AF-A0A382GD94-F1
#
_entry.id   AF-A0A382GD94-F1
#
_cell.length_a   1.000
_cell.length_b   1.000
_cell.length_c   1.000
_cell.angle_alpha   90.00
_cell.angle_beta   90.00
_cell.angle_gamma   90.00
#
_symmetry.space_group_name_H-M   'P 1'
#
loop_
_entity.id
_entity.type
_entity.pdbx_description
1 polymer ?
#
loop_
_entity_poly.entity_id
_entity_poly.type
_entity_poly.pdbx_seq_one_letter_code
_entity_poly.pdbx_strand_id
1 'polypeptide(L)'
;MKRRFPAEFVYQVFALIIAIIVVHAVYVTVVRPKAAAVAAEQILRIEQEENYTPERSVWVIIRDFEQESCFILMIWAFCIMGYKAFRALKERALLQQEFVRVQEGVRILP
;
A
#
# COMPACT_ATOMS: atom_id res chain seq x y z
N MET A 1 -33.18 -8.04 10.06
CA MET A 1 -31.71 -7.96 10.27
C MET A 1 -31.18 -6.64 9.69
N LYS A 2 -30.85 -5.64 10.53
CA LYS A 2 -30.20 -4.41 10.04
C LYS A 2 -28.77 -4.77 9.65
N ARG A 3 -28.50 -4.95 8.35
CA ARG A 3 -27.15 -5.10 7.81
C ARG A 3 -26.40 -3.78 8.00
N ARG A 4 -25.79 -3.60 9.17
CA ARG A 4 -24.76 -2.56 9.34
C ARG A 4 -23.58 -3.01 8.50
N PHE A 5 -23.30 -2.30 7.40
CA PHE A 5 -22.03 -2.50 6.70
C PHE A 5 -20.91 -2.42 7.74
N PRO A 6 -20.06 -3.45 7.86
CA PRO A 6 -18.97 -3.40 8.83
C PRO A 6 -18.07 -2.23 8.43
N ALA A 7 -17.80 -1.31 9.37
CA ALA A 7 -16.99 -0.11 9.10
C ALA A 7 -15.63 -0.45 8.46
N GLU A 8 -15.11 -1.63 8.75
CA GLU A 8 -13.93 -2.21 8.10
C GLU A 8 -14.10 -2.38 6.59
N PHE A 9 -15.23 -2.88 6.10
CA PHE A 9 -15.46 -3.03 4.66
C PHE A 9 -15.45 -1.68 3.95
N VAL A 10 -16.12 -0.67 4.54
CA VAL A 10 -16.13 0.69 3.99
C VAL A 10 -14.71 1.24 3.92
N TYR A 11 -13.94 1.11 5.00
CA TYR A 11 -12.53 1.52 5.03
C TYR A 11 -11.70 0.82 3.93
N GLN A 12 -11.85 -0.50 3.76
CA GLN A 12 -11.09 -1.25 2.76
C GLN A 12 -11.41 -0.82 1.33
N VAL A 13 -12.68 -0.56 1.01
CA VAL A 13 -13.10 -0.08 -0.31
C VAL A 13 -12.54 1.31 -0.61
N PHE A 14 -12.66 2.25 0.34
CA PHE A 14 -12.09 3.59 0.15
C PHE A 14 -10.56 3.56 0.07
N ALA A 15 -9.89 2.73 0.88
CA ALA A 15 -8.44 2.55 0.80
C ALA A 15 -8.01 2.06 -0.60
N LEU A 16 -8.75 1.10 -1.19
CA LEU A 16 -8.47 0.62 -2.54
C LEU A 16 -8.65 1.72 -3.58
N ILE A 17 -9.77 2.46 -3.52
CA ILE A 17 -10.05 3.55 -4.46
C ILE A 17 -8.95 4.62 -4.40
N ILE A 18 -8.56 5.03 -3.19
CA ILE A 18 -7.50 6.03 -3.00
C ILE A 18 -6.16 5.49 -3.53
N ALA A 19 -5.81 4.22 -3.24
CA ALA A 19 -4.59 3.61 -3.76
C ALA A 19 -4.55 3.59 -5.29
N ILE A 20 -5.66 3.24 -5.95
CA ILE A 20 -5.80 3.29 -7.41
C ILE A 20 -5.55 4.71 -7.91
N ILE A 21 -6.27 5.70 -7.38
CA ILE A 21 -6.18 7.10 -7.85
C ILE A 21 -4.75 7.63 -7.71
N VAL A 22 -4.14 7.44 -6.53
CA VAL A 22 -2.80 7.97 -6.24
C VAL A 22 -1.74 7.31 -7.12
N VAL A 23 -1.72 5.98 -7.20
CA VAL A 23 -0.72 5.27 -8.02
C VAL A 23 -0.93 5.59 -9.49
N HIS A 24 -2.17 5.56 -9.98
CA HIS A 24 -2.47 5.85 -11.37
C HIS A 24 -2.06 7.27 -11.76
N ALA A 25 -2.33 8.26 -10.90
CA ALA A 25 -1.92 9.64 -11.12
C ALA A 25 -0.39 9.76 -11.25
N VAL A 26 0.37 9.12 -10.37
CA VAL A 26 1.85 9.07 -10.45
C VAL A 26 2.31 8.39 -11.73
N TYR A 27 1.65 7.30 -12.14
CA TYR A 27 2.00 6.56 -13.35
C TYR A 27 1.81 7.38 -14.62
N VAL A 28 0.66 8.05 -14.75
CA VAL A 28 0.33 8.86 -15.93
C VAL A 28 1.16 10.14 -15.99
N THR A 29 1.39 10.81 -14.85
CA THR A 29 2.06 12.12 -14.83
C THR A 29 3.58 12.05 -14.77
N VAL A 30 4.15 10.98 -14.21
CA VAL A 30 5.59 10.88 -13.97
C VAL A 30 6.20 9.64 -14.61
N VAL A 31 5.70 8.45 -14.30
CA VAL A 31 6.37 7.19 -14.67
C VAL A 31 6.41 6.99 -16.18
N ARG A 32 5.24 6.99 -16.84
CA ARG A 32 5.14 6.73 -18.28
C ARG A 32 5.83 7.81 -19.13
N PRO A 33 5.67 9.11 -18.85
CA PRO A 33 6.38 10.16 -19.59
C PRO A 33 7.90 10.01 -19.49
N LYS A 34 8.44 9.76 -18.29
CA LYS A 34 9.88 9.58 -18.10
C LYS A 34 10.40 8.32 -18.79
N ALA A 35 9.65 7.22 -18.70
CA ALA A 35 10.01 5.98 -19.37
C ALA A 35 10.02 6.13 -20.90
N ALA A 36 9.07 6.87 -21.47
CA ALA A 36 9.02 7.18 -22.90
C ALA A 36 10.19 8.06 -23.33
N ALA A 37 10.52 9.10 -22.56
CA ALA A 37 11.66 9.98 -22.84
C ALA A 37 12.99 9.20 -22.85
N VAL A 38 13.22 8.35 -21.86
CA VAL A 38 14.43 7.52 -21.78
C VAL A 38 14.49 6.53 -22.95
N ALA A 39 13.38 5.87 -23.28
CA ALA A 39 13.34 4.94 -24.41
C ALA A 39 13.61 5.64 -25.74
N ALA A 40 13.08 6.84 -25.96
CA ALA A 40 13.33 7.62 -27.16
C ALA A 40 14.81 8.03 -27.30
N GLU A 41 15.43 8.49 -26.22
CA GLU A 41 16.86 8.82 -26.20
C GLU A 41 17.73 7.59 -26.52
N GLN A 42 17.38 6.43 -25.96
CA GLN A 42 18.09 5.19 -26.24
C GLN A 42 17.98 4.76 -27.71
N ILE A 43 16.80 4.91 -28.33
CA ILE A 43 16.60 4.60 -29.75
C ILE A 43 17.51 5.48 -30.63
N LEU A 44 17.56 6.78 -30.35
CA LEU A 44 18.41 7.71 -31.12
C LEU A 44 19.90 7.35 -31.01
N ARG A 45 20.37 6.93 -29.83
CA ARG A 45 21.77 6.52 -29.65
C ARG A 45 22.08 5.21 -30.35
N ILE A 46 21.15 4.25 -30.35
CA ILE A 46 21.29 2.99 -31.10
C ILE A 46 21.44 3.28 -32.61
N GLU A 47 20.69 4.25 -33.15
CA GLU A 47 20.76 4.61 -34.58
C GLU A 47 22.06 5.34 -34.95
N GLN A 48 22.66 6.07 -34.02
CA GLN A 48 23.86 6.88 -34.25
C GLN A 48 25.17 6.13 -33.98
N GLU A 49 25.18 5.16 -33.07
CA GLU A 49 26.38 4.47 -32.59
C GLU A 49 26.28 2.96 -32.79
N GLU A 50 27.15 2.43 -33.66
CA GLU A 50 27.17 1.00 -34.04
C GLU A 50 27.47 0.04 -32.87
N ASN A 51 28.08 0.53 -31.78
CA ASN A 51 28.43 -0.25 -30.58
C ASN A 51 27.71 0.22 -29.29
N TYR A 52 26.58 0.92 -29.40
CA TYR A 52 25.88 1.43 -28.23
C TYR A 52 25.20 0.31 -27.42
N THR A 53 25.45 0.28 -26.12
CA THR A 53 24.81 -0.63 -25.17
C THR A 53 23.83 0.15 -24.27
N PRO A 54 22.50 -0.11 -24.36
CA PRO A 54 21.52 0.63 -23.57
C PRO A 54 21.68 0.37 -22.07
N GLU A 55 21.77 1.44 -21.28
CA GLU A 55 21.73 1.33 -19.81
C GLU A 55 20.32 0.99 -19.31
N ARG A 56 20.24 0.22 -18.22
CA ARG A 56 18.95 -0.15 -17.62
C ARG A 56 18.36 1.04 -16.87
N SER A 57 17.18 1.48 -17.29
CA SER A 57 16.45 2.56 -16.63
C SER A 57 15.36 2.02 -15.71
N VAL A 58 15.37 2.47 -14.45
CA VAL A 58 14.33 2.13 -13.47
C VAL A 58 12.95 2.53 -13.98
N TRP A 59 12.81 3.69 -14.64
CA TRP A 59 11.55 4.16 -15.19
C TRP A 59 10.98 3.22 -16.24
N VAL A 60 11.84 2.64 -17.09
CA VAL A 60 11.43 1.68 -18.12
C VAL A 60 11.01 0.35 -17.48
N ILE A 61 11.70 -0.08 -16.42
CA ILE A 61 11.39 -1.33 -15.70
C ILE A 61 10.00 -1.25 -15.03
N ILE A 62 9.65 -0.13 -14.42
CA ILE A 62 8.39 0.01 -13.67
C ILE A 62 7.20 0.48 -14.52
N ARG A 63 7.40 0.79 -15.80
CA ARG A 63 6.41 1.40 -16.70
C ARG A 63 5.14 0.56 -16.89
N ASP A 64 5.26 -0.76 -16.79
CA ASP A 64 4.23 -1.69 -17.24
C ASP A 64 3.02 -1.73 -16.31
N PHE A 65 1.85 -2.08 -16.87
CA PHE A 65 0.58 -2.16 -16.15
C PHE A 65 0.58 -3.20 -15.02
N GLU A 66 1.41 -4.24 -15.13
CA GLU A 66 1.60 -5.22 -14.06
C GLU A 66 2.18 -4.54 -12.81
N GLN A 67 3.21 -3.71 -12.97
CA GLN A 67 3.86 -3.02 -11.86
C GLN A 67 2.92 -1.98 -11.24
N GLU A 68 2.17 -1.25 -12.06
CA GLU A 68 1.13 -0.33 -11.59
C GLU A 68 0.12 -1.05 -10.69
N SER A 69 -0.40 -2.20 -11.16
CA SER A 69 -1.33 -3.04 -10.40
C SER A 69 -0.70 -3.59 -9.12
N CYS A 70 0.56 -4.00 -9.18
CA CYS A 70 1.32 -4.50 -8.03
C CYS A 70 1.42 -3.43 -6.93
N PHE A 71 1.80 -2.19 -7.27
CA PHE A 71 1.88 -1.10 -6.30
C PHE A 71 0.51 -0.74 -5.69
N ILE A 72 -0.55 -0.73 -6.50
CA ILE A 72 -1.93 -0.52 -6.01
C ILE A 72 -2.28 -1.57 -4.95
N LEU A 73 -2.09 -2.85 -5.28
CA LEU A 73 -2.43 -3.96 -4.38
C LEU A 73 -1.55 -3.98 -3.14
N MET A 74 -0.27 -3.66 -3.27
CA MET A 74 0.66 -3.55 -2.15
C MET A 74 0.23 -2.46 -1.16
N ILE A 75 -0.05 -1.24 -1.64
CA ILE A 75 -0.52 -0.14 -0.79
C ILE A 75 -1.84 -0.50 -0.13
N TRP A 76 -2.77 -1.10 -0.88
CA TRP A 76 -4.04 -1.54 -0.34
C TRP A 76 -3.87 -2.60 0.76
N ALA A 77 -3.01 -3.59 0.56
CA ALA A 77 -2.69 -4.61 1.56
C ALA A 77 -2.07 -3.99 2.82
N PHE A 78 -1.16 -3.01 2.67
CA PHE A 78 -0.62 -2.26 3.81
C PHE A 78 -1.70 -1.48 4.56
N CYS A 79 -2.66 -0.85 3.87
CA CYS A 79 -3.79 -0.18 4.52
C CYS A 79 -4.65 -1.17 5.34
N ILE A 80 -4.92 -2.37 4.81
CA ILE A 80 -5.67 -3.43 5.52
C ILE A 80 -4.90 -3.89 6.76
N MET A 81 -3.62 -4.24 6.60
CA MET A 81 -2.78 -4.72 7.68
C MET A 81 -2.59 -3.65 8.77
N GLY A 82 -2.34 -2.39 8.38
CA GLY A 82 -2.20 -1.27 9.31
C GLY A 82 -3.46 -1.03 10.15
N TYR A 83 -4.65 -1.09 9.53
CA TYR A 83 -5.91 -0.98 10.26
C TYR A 83 -6.09 -2.10 11.31
N LYS A 84 -5.80 -3.35 10.92
CA LYS A 84 -5.89 -4.49 11.83
C LYS A 84 -4.85 -4.42 12.95
N ALA A 85 -3.61 -4.04 12.62
CA ALA A 85 -2.54 -3.85 13.60
C ALA A 85 -2.92 -2.79 14.65
N PHE A 86 -3.46 -1.64 14.21
CA PHE A 86 -3.92 -0.60 15.13
C PHE A 86 -5.03 -1.09 16.07
N ARG A 87 -6.00 -1.83 15.54
CA ARG A 87 -7.07 -2.42 16.38
C ARG A 87 -6.51 -3.44 17.38
N ALA A 88 -5.62 -4.32 16.95
CA ALA A 88 -4.99 -5.31 17.82
C ALA A 88 -4.17 -4.65 18.95
N LEU A 89 -3.47 -3.55 18.65
CA LEU A 89 -2.75 -2.77 19.67
C LEU A 89 -3.71 -2.14 20.68
N LYS A 90 -4.84 -1.59 20.23
CA LYS A 90 -5.86 -1.02 21.11
C LYS A 90 -6.49 -2.08 22.01
N GLU A 91 -6.79 -3.26 21.46
CA GLU A 91 -7.32 -4.39 22.23
C GLU A 91 -6.30 -4.91 23.27
N ARG A 92 -5.01 -4.98 22.91
CA ARG A 92 -3.93 -5.31 23.86
C ARG A 92 -3.81 -4.31 25.00
N ALA A 93 -3.97 -3.01 24.72
CA ALA A 93 -3.92 -1.98 25.76
C ALA A 93 -5.06 -2.16 26.79
N LEU A 94 -6.23 -2.64 26.37
CA LEU A 94 -7.32 -2.97 27.28
C LEU A 94 -6.93 -4.14 28.20
N LEU A 95 -6.31 -5.20 27.69
CA LEU A 95 -5.88 -6.34 28.51
C LEU A 95 -4.84 -5.98 29.59
N GLN A 96 -4.10 -4.89 29.39
CA GLN A 96 -3.13 -4.38 30.37
C GLN A 96 -3.78 -3.54 31.47
N GLN A 97 -5.08 -3.27 31.37
CA GLN A 97 -5.82 -2.48 32.35
C GLN A 97 -6.28 -3.37 33.50
N GLU A 98 -6.08 -2.93 34.74
CA GLU A 98 -6.59 -3.61 35.92
C GLU A 98 -8.10 -3.42 36.00
N PHE A 99 -8.86 -4.42 35.55
CA PHE A 99 -10.34 -4.35 35.51
C PHE A 99 -10.99 -4.59 36.87
N VAL A 100 -10.29 -5.26 37.79
CA VAL A 100 -10.80 -5.57 39.13
C VAL A 100 -9.78 -5.10 40.15
N ARG A 101 -10.11 -4.01 40.87
CA ARG A 101 -9.33 -3.57 42.03
C ARG A 101 -9.64 -4.49 43.20
N VAL A 102 -8.93 -5.61 43.29
CA VAL A 102 -8.99 -6.47 44.47
C VAL A 102 -8.00 -5.89 45.48
N GLN A 103 -8.45 -5.49 46.66
CA GLN A 103 -7.54 -5.17 47.75
C GLN A 103 -6.74 -6.43 48.11
N GLU A 104 -5.43 -6.28 48.34
CA GLU A 104 -4.58 -7.37 48.81
C GLU A 104 -5.24 -8.05 50.03
N GLY A 105 -5.49 -9.36 49.93
CA GLY A 105 -6.06 -10.16 51.02
C GLY A 105 -7.56 -10.50 50.92
N VAL A 106 -8.29 -10.05 49.90
CA VAL A 106 -9.71 -10.43 49.72
C VAL A 106 -9.83 -11.79 49.02
N ARG A 107 -10.40 -12.77 49.71
CA ARG A 107 -10.67 -14.12 49.18
C ARG A 107 -11.98 -14.13 48.39
N ILE A 108 -11.90 -14.20 47.06
CA ILE A 108 -13.08 -14.38 46.19
C ILE A 108 -13.44 -15.87 46.23
N LEU A 109 -14.54 -16.22 46.91
CA LEU A 109 -15.07 -17.58 46.97
C LEU A 109 -16.02 -17.83 45.77
N PRO A 110 -16.13 -19.09 45.28
CA PRO A 110 -16.99 -19.46 44.15
C PRO A 110 -18.48 -19.28 44.43
#